data_AF-A0A2H1KP96-F1
#
_entry.id   AF-A0A2H1KP96-F1
#
_cell.length_a   1.000
_cell.length_b   1.000
_cell.length_c   1.000
_cell.angle_alpha   90.00
_cell.angle_beta   90.00
_cell.angle_gamma   90.00
#
_symmetry.space_group_name_H-M   'P 1'
#
loop_
_entity.id
_entity.type
_entity.pdbx_description
1 polymer ?
#
loop_
_entity_poly.entity_id
_entity_poly.type
_entity_poly.pdbx_seq_one_letter_code
_entity_poly.pdbx_strand_id
1 'polypeptide(L)'
;MNRLRLTYEQARSLWLHREVLDQLMDDPDRVLSIAQDNLERLKHVHRPDGMAVRCLDQWQSVIDGGLDELVATLTGTDERSSQLRQNSPFAGVLSDDQRMKVLRSFRQHVEREAREIP
;
A
#
# COMPACT_ATOMS: atom_id res chain seq x y z
N MET A 1 -2.23 -2.90 -24.65
CA MET A 1 -1.54 -2.63 -23.37
C MET A 1 -2.14 -3.53 -22.31
N ASN A 2 -1.30 -4.30 -21.64
CA ASN A 2 -1.64 -5.50 -20.87
C ASN A 2 -2.52 -5.15 -19.64
N ARG A 3 -3.84 -5.37 -19.74
CA ARG A 3 -4.77 -5.29 -18.60
C ARG A 3 -4.55 -6.52 -17.72
N LEU A 4 -3.55 -6.50 -16.84
CA LEU A 4 -3.68 -7.26 -15.62
C LEU A 4 -4.75 -6.53 -14.81
N ARG A 5 -6.01 -6.94 -14.97
CA ARG A 5 -7.12 -6.38 -14.19
C ARG A 5 -6.86 -6.77 -12.74
N LEU A 6 -6.42 -5.81 -11.93
CA LEU A 6 -6.35 -5.97 -10.49
C LEU A 6 -7.68 -6.53 -9.98
N THR A 7 -7.62 -7.43 -9.00
CA THR A 7 -8.82 -7.82 -8.25
C THR A 7 -9.40 -6.59 -7.53
N TYR A 8 -10.67 -6.67 -7.09
CA TYR A 8 -11.29 -5.59 -6.33
C TYR A 8 -10.46 -5.20 -5.10
N GLU A 9 -9.95 -6.18 -4.35
CA GLU A 9 -9.10 -5.93 -3.18
C GLU A 9 -7.73 -5.34 -3.55
N GLN A 10 -7.11 -5.80 -4.65
CA GLN A 10 -5.85 -5.21 -5.12
C GLN A 10 -6.02 -3.75 -5.56
N ALA A 11 -7.12 -3.44 -6.27
CA ALA A 11 -7.46 -2.08 -6.68
C ALA A 11 -7.80 -1.20 -5.47
N ARG A 12 -8.57 -1.73 -4.51
CA ARG A 12 -8.87 -1.06 -3.24
C ARG A 12 -7.60 -0.73 -2.46
N SER A 13 -6.69 -1.70 -2.36
CA SER A 13 -5.39 -1.52 -1.71
C SER A 13 -4.54 -0.47 -2.44
N LEU A 14 -4.52 -0.47 -3.77
CA LEU A 14 -3.81 0.54 -4.55
C LEU A 14 -4.34 1.96 -4.28
N TRP A 15 -5.65 2.14 -4.20
CA TRP A 15 -6.25 3.45 -3.87
C TRP A 15 -5.84 3.95 -2.49
N LEU A 16 -5.82 3.08 -1.48
CA LEU A 16 -5.33 3.43 -0.15
C LEU A 16 -3.85 3.83 -0.16
N HIS A 17 -3.02 3.14 -0.93
CA HIS A 17 -1.58 3.43 -0.96
C HIS A 17 -1.22 4.66 -1.79
N ARG A 18 -2.09 5.10 -2.70
CA ARG A 18 -1.96 6.43 -3.32
C ARG A 18 -2.16 7.55 -2.30
N GLU A 19 -3.13 7.42 -1.40
CA GLU A 19 -3.30 8.39 -0.31
C GLU A 19 -2.12 8.32 0.69
N VAL A 20 -1.57 7.13 0.96
CA VAL A 20 -0.34 7.00 1.76
C VAL A 20 0.83 7.72 1.09
N LEU A 21 0.95 7.63 -0.24
CA LEU A 21 1.96 8.38 -0.98
C LEU A 21 1.75 9.90 -0.84
N ASP A 22 0.50 10.38 -0.90
CA ASP A 22 0.20 11.80 -0.68
C ASP A 22 0.63 12.24 0.73
N GLN A 23 0.39 11.43 1.76
CA GLN A 23 0.89 11.68 3.12
C GLN A 23 2.42 11.63 3.20
N LEU A 24 3.07 10.72 2.48
CA LEU A 24 4.52 10.59 2.42
C LEU A 24 5.16 11.83 1.78
N MET A 25 4.50 12.45 0.79
CA MET A 25 5.00 13.67 0.14
C MET A 25 4.83 14.91 1.02
N ASP A 26 3.84 14.93 1.90
CA ASP A 26 3.57 16.03 2.82
C ASP A 26 4.47 15.98 4.06
N ASP A 27 4.61 14.81 4.68
CA ASP A 27 5.41 14.59 5.89
C ASP A 27 6.16 13.24 5.83
N PRO A 28 7.31 13.19 5.12
CA PRO A 28 8.08 11.97 4.95
C PRO A 28 8.54 11.36 6.28
N ASP A 29 9.00 12.19 7.22
CA ASP A 29 9.58 11.75 8.49
C ASP A 29 8.53 11.03 9.35
N ARG A 30 7.32 11.59 9.46
CA ARG A 30 6.21 10.94 10.18
C ARG A 30 5.84 9.60 9.55
N VAL A 31 5.71 9.56 8.22
CA VAL A 31 5.25 8.34 7.53
C VAL A 31 6.30 7.24 7.62
N LEU A 32 7.59 7.57 7.44
CA LEU A 32 8.68 6.61 7.55
C LEU A 32 8.86 6.11 8.99
N SER A 33 8.72 6.98 10.00
CA SER A 33 8.74 6.56 11.41
C SER A 33 7.64 5.55 11.72
N ILE A 34 6.40 5.80 11.29
CA ILE A 34 5.29 4.84 11.46
C ILE A 34 5.59 3.51 10.76
N ALA A 35 6.14 3.55 9.55
CA ALA A 35 6.47 2.36 8.80
C ALA A 35 7.55 1.52 9.50
N GLN A 36 8.61 2.16 9.98
CA GLN A 36 9.70 1.50 10.71
C GLN A 36 9.20 0.86 12.01
N ASP A 37 8.41 1.58 12.81
CA ASP A 37 7.82 1.05 14.05
C ASP A 37 6.94 -0.17 13.79
N ASN A 38 6.15 -0.13 12.71
CA ASN A 38 5.34 -1.26 12.30
C ASN A 38 6.18 -2.44 11.82
N LEU A 39 7.24 -2.22 11.06
CA LEU A 39 8.14 -3.28 10.61
C LEU A 39 8.77 -4.00 11.81
N GLU A 40 9.30 -3.26 12.78
CA GLU A 40 9.90 -3.84 13.99
C GLU A 40 8.86 -4.62 14.80
N ARG A 41 7.68 -4.04 15.03
CA ARG A 41 6.58 -4.73 15.73
C ARG A 41 6.16 -6.02 15.02
N LEU A 42 6.05 -6.01 13.69
CA LEU A 42 5.61 -7.17 12.92
C LEU A 42 6.69 -8.26 12.87
N LYS A 43 7.97 -7.90 12.77
CA LYS A 43 9.11 -8.84 12.86
C LYS A 43 9.11 -9.60 14.19
N HIS A 44 8.75 -8.95 15.29
CA HIS A 44 8.67 -9.59 16.60
C HIS A 44 7.50 -10.57 16.78
N VAL A 45 6.42 -10.41 16.00
CA VAL A 45 5.19 -11.23 16.14
C VAL A 45 5.20 -12.45 15.21
N HIS A 46 5.91 -12.37 14.09
CA HIS A 46 5.92 -13.45 13.09
C HIS A 46 7.05 -14.47 13.32
N ARG A 47 6.78 -15.73 12.96
CA ARG A 47 7.82 -16.77 12.95
C ARG A 47 8.89 -16.43 11.89
N PRO A 48 10.19 -16.65 12.17
CA PRO A 48 11.31 -16.26 11.30
C PRO A 48 11.20 -16.75 9.85
N ASP A 49 10.55 -17.90 9.62
CA ASP A 49 10.58 -18.59 8.32
C ASP A 49 9.28 -18.41 7.50
N GLY A 50 8.41 -17.49 7.91
CA GLY A 50 7.11 -17.26 7.27
C GLY A 50 7.18 -16.36 6.03
N MET A 51 6.23 -16.54 5.09
CA MET A 51 6.04 -15.64 3.95
C MET A 51 5.84 -14.17 4.36
N ALA A 52 5.31 -13.94 5.57
CA ALA A 52 5.18 -12.60 6.16
C ALA A 52 6.56 -11.94 6.38
N VAL A 53 7.54 -12.66 6.93
CA VAL A 53 8.89 -12.13 7.19
C VAL A 53 9.58 -11.73 5.90
N ARG A 54 9.47 -12.56 4.84
CA ARG A 54 10.00 -12.21 3.51
C ARG A 54 9.39 -10.94 2.92
N CYS A 55 8.12 -10.64 3.22
CA CYS A 55 7.50 -9.39 2.80
C CYS A 55 8.03 -8.20 3.62
N LEU A 56 8.27 -8.38 4.92
CA LEU A 56 8.84 -7.35 5.79
C LEU A 56 10.29 -6.99 5.38
N ASP A 57 11.12 -7.98 5.04
CA ASP A 57 12.49 -7.74 4.57
C ASP A 57 12.50 -6.99 3.22
N GLN A 58 11.57 -7.34 2.33
CA GLN A 58 11.40 -6.61 1.07
C GLN A 58 10.93 -5.18 1.30
N TRP A 59 10.02 -4.95 2.25
CA TRP A 59 9.62 -3.59 2.61
C TRP A 59 10.76 -2.77 3.20
N GLN A 60 11.61 -3.38 4.02
CA GLN A 60 12.81 -2.72 4.52
C GLN A 60 13.72 -2.31 3.35
N SER A 61 13.97 -3.22 2.40
CA SER A 61 14.78 -2.92 1.21
C SER A 61 14.18 -1.80 0.36
N VAL A 62 12.85 -1.77 0.18
CA VAL A 62 12.16 -0.70 -0.55
C VAL A 62 12.30 0.65 0.14
N ILE A 63 12.18 0.69 1.48
CA ILE A 63 12.36 1.92 2.26
C ILE A 63 13.81 2.40 2.17
N ASP A 64 14.78 1.49 2.33
CA ASP A 64 16.21 1.79 2.26
C ASP A 64 16.66 2.19 0.84
N GLY A 65 15.96 1.71 -0.19
CA GLY A 65 16.14 2.08 -1.60
C GLY A 65 15.68 3.51 -1.92
N GLY A 66 14.98 4.17 -1.00
CA GLY A 66 14.60 5.57 -1.09
C GLY A 66 13.27 5.82 -1.82
N LEU A 67 13.03 7.09 -2.13
CA LEU A 67 11.71 7.56 -2.53
C LEU A 67 11.21 6.94 -3.84
N ASP A 68 12.07 6.79 -4.85
CA ASP A 68 11.66 6.28 -6.16
C ASP A 68 11.15 4.83 -6.06
N GLU A 69 11.81 3.98 -5.27
CA GLU A 69 11.38 2.60 -5.06
C GLU A 69 10.10 2.52 -4.22
N LEU A 70 9.95 3.41 -3.24
CA LEU A 70 8.70 3.57 -2.49
C LEU A 70 7.53 3.95 -3.41
N VAL A 71 7.68 4.98 -4.24
CA VAL A 71 6.64 5.41 -5.20
C VAL A 71 6.25 4.28 -6.14
N ALA A 72 7.26 3.60 -6.72
CA ALA A 72 7.04 2.48 -7.63
C ALA A 72 6.24 1.35 -6.95
N THR A 73 6.60 0.99 -5.71
CA THR A 73 5.95 -0.10 -4.97
C THR A 73 4.53 0.28 -4.50
N LEU A 74 4.34 1.49 -3.97
CA LEU A 74 3.05 1.98 -3.48
C LEU A 74 2.02 2.09 -4.62
N THR A 75 2.46 2.43 -5.83
CA THR A 75 1.57 2.70 -6.97
C THR A 75 1.57 1.63 -8.06
N GLY A 76 2.48 0.66 -7.99
CA GLY A 76 2.65 -0.38 -9.01
C GLY A 76 1.44 -1.32 -9.15
N THR A 77 1.20 -1.79 -10.37
CA THR A 77 0.07 -2.70 -10.68
C THR A 77 0.52 -4.14 -10.96
N ASP A 78 1.82 -4.39 -10.86
CA ASP A 78 2.40 -5.73 -10.97
C ASP A 78 2.12 -6.58 -9.72
N GLU A 79 2.43 -7.87 -9.83
CA GLU A 79 2.20 -8.86 -8.78
C GLU A 79 3.04 -8.58 -7.52
N ARG A 80 4.32 -8.17 -7.66
CA ARG A 80 5.20 -7.85 -6.52
C ARG A 80 4.62 -6.69 -5.73
N SER A 81 4.28 -5.59 -6.41
CA SER A 81 3.67 -4.41 -5.77
C SER A 81 2.35 -4.75 -5.08
N SER A 82 1.52 -5.58 -5.70
CA SER A 82 0.26 -6.04 -5.14
C SER A 82 0.43 -6.97 -3.93
N GLN A 83 1.46 -7.81 -3.92
CA GLN A 83 1.79 -8.69 -2.80
C GLN A 83 2.36 -7.89 -1.62
N LEU A 84 3.25 -6.94 -1.87
CA LEU A 84 3.82 -6.09 -0.84
C LEU A 84 2.76 -5.23 -0.15
N ARG A 85 1.85 -4.61 -0.91
CA ARG A 85 0.75 -3.82 -0.33
C ARG A 85 -0.20 -4.62 0.58
N GLN A 86 -0.34 -5.93 0.38
CA GLN A 86 -1.14 -6.78 1.27
C GLN A 86 -0.50 -6.93 2.67
N ASN A 87 0.82 -6.77 2.77
CA ASN A 87 1.59 -6.84 4.02
C ASN A 87 2.27 -5.50 4.32
N SER A 88 1.53 -4.41 4.14
CA SER A 88 2.05 -3.05 4.19
C SER A 88 2.41 -2.58 5.61
N PRO A 89 3.58 -1.96 5.82
CA PRO A 89 3.96 -1.37 7.11
C PRO A 89 3.31 0.00 7.36
N PHE A 90 2.51 0.53 6.44
CA PHE A 90 1.94 1.88 6.54
C PHE A 90 0.59 1.93 7.29
N ALA A 91 0.28 0.91 8.09
CA ALA A 91 -0.91 0.91 8.93
C ALA A 91 -0.84 2.05 9.97
N GLY A 92 -1.89 2.87 10.05
CA GLY A 92 -1.94 4.03 10.95
C GLY A 92 -1.41 5.35 10.36
N VAL A 93 -0.90 5.35 9.12
CA VAL A 93 -0.54 6.59 8.41
C VAL A 93 -1.78 7.43 8.09
N LEU A 94 -2.82 6.77 7.58
CA LEU A 94 -4.11 7.40 7.32
C LEU A 94 -4.95 7.40 8.60
N SER A 95 -5.55 8.55 8.91
CA SER A 95 -6.65 8.61 9.88
C SER A 95 -7.86 7.83 9.38
N ASP A 96 -8.77 7.47 10.28
CA ASP A 96 -10.00 6.76 9.91
C ASP A 96 -10.85 7.57 8.93
N ASP A 97 -10.89 8.89 9.08
CA ASP A 97 -11.62 9.78 8.18
C ASP A 97 -10.99 9.83 6.77
N GLN A 98 -9.67 9.95 6.67
CA GLN A 98 -8.93 9.87 5.39
C GLN A 98 -9.18 8.53 4.72
N ARG A 99 -9.00 7.43 5.48
CA ARG A 99 -9.23 6.07 5.00
C ARG A 99 -10.65 5.89 4.48
N MET A 100 -11.65 6.36 5.22
CA MET A 100 -13.05 6.25 4.81
C MET A 100 -13.34 7.08 3.56
N LYS A 101 -12.78 8.29 3.46
CA LYS A 101 -12.91 9.14 2.27
C LYS A 101 -12.37 8.44 1.02
N VAL A 102 -11.17 7.88 1.10
CA VAL A 102 -10.54 7.14 -0.02
C VAL A 102 -11.40 5.95 -0.43
N LEU A 103 -11.88 5.15 0.54
CA LEU A 103 -12.70 3.97 0.25
C LEU A 103 -14.06 4.32 -0.37
N ARG A 104 -14.68 5.43 0.04
CA ARG A 104 -15.89 5.94 -0.61
C ARG A 104 -15.62 6.35 -2.05
N SER A 105 -14.56 7.11 -2.30
CA SER A 105 -14.19 7.54 -3.65
C SER A 105 -13.88 6.35 -4.55
N PHE A 106 -13.16 5.35 -4.05
CA PHE A 106 -12.88 4.10 -4.78
C PHE A 106 -14.18 3.39 -5.18
N ARG A 107 -15.11 3.22 -4.23
CA ARG A 107 -16.41 2.58 -4.52
C ARG A 107 -17.18 3.33 -5.61
N GLN A 108 -17.28 4.65 -5.48
CA GLN A 108 -17.97 5.49 -6.47
C GLN A 108 -17.32 5.40 -7.85
N HIS A 109 -16.00 5.29 -7.93
CA HIS A 109 -15.28 5.13 -9.19
C HIS A 109 -15.63 3.79 -9.84
N VAL A 110 -15.54 2.69 -9.11
CA VAL A 110 -15.89 1.35 -9.63
C VAL A 110 -17.35 1.29 -10.08
N GLU A 111 -18.28 1.88 -9.33
CA GLU A 111 -19.69 1.94 -9.71
C GLU A 111 -19.96 2.78 -10.96
N ARG A 112 -19.15 3.81 -11.24
CA ARG A 112 -19.25 4.59 -12.49
C ARG A 112 -18.72 3.76 -13.66
N GLU A 113 -17.54 3.18 -13.53
CA GLU A 113 -16.96 2.34 -14.57
C GLU A 113 -17.89 1.16 -14.93
N ALA A 114 -18.56 0.55 -13.95
CA ALA A 114 -19.52 -0.53 -14.20
C ALA A 114 -20.78 -0.09 -14.96
N ARG A 115 -21.19 1.18 -14.83
CA ARG A 115 -22.34 1.76 -15.54
C ARG A 115 -22.01 2.19 -16.97
N GLU A 116 -20.73 2.38 -17.27
CA GLU A 116 -20.23 2.82 -18.58
C GLU A 116 -19.85 1.66 -19.51
N ILE A 117 -20.07 0.40 -19.09
CA ILE A 117 -19.93 -0.79 -19.93
C ILE A 117 -21.28 -1.03 -20.65
N PRO A 118 -21.36 -0.86 -21.98
CA PRO A 118 -22.58 -1.14 -22.76
C PRO A 118 -22.95 -2.62 -22.79
#